data_AF-A0A1G2C635-F1
#
_entry.id   AF-A0A1G2C635-F1
#
_cell.length_a   1.000
_cell.length_b   1.000
_cell.length_c   1.000
_cell.angle_alpha   90.00
_cell.angle_beta   90.00
_cell.angle_gamma   90.00
#
_symmetry.space_group_name_H-M   'P 1'
#
loop_
_entity.id
_entity.type
_entity.pdbx_description
1 polymer ?
#
loop_
_entity_poly.entity_id
_entity_poly.type
_entity_poly.pdbx_seq_one_letter_code
_entity_poly.pdbx_strand_id
1 'polypeptide(L)'
;MSFGDERRKTGIIFEGVKALGEEPVFLNGETGAQSSIMPSLVAALGVKHAQTGMTDYLAAMENYMPVGHREFIRATRRGPSIREFVRRIGVPAVTDTYNECLEEMNAFRRQHLSFAIEYIHKRMPNPIGTGGTPFMKWLSLLAEETIQHRLPL
;
A
#
# COMPACT_ATOMS: atom_id res chain seq x y z
N MET A 1 4.00 14.28 7.96
CA MET A 1 5.43 14.57 8.20
C MET A 1 6.21 14.19 6.96
N SER A 2 6.90 15.14 6.33
CA SER A 2 7.80 14.86 5.20
C SER A 2 9.05 14.17 5.75
N PHE A 3 9.23 12.89 5.45
CA PHE A 3 10.52 12.24 5.66
C PHE A 3 11.49 12.85 4.64
N GLY A 4 12.29 13.81 5.10
CA GLY A 4 13.30 14.48 4.28
C GLY A 4 14.43 13.52 3.96
N ASP A 5 14.43 13.00 2.73
CA ASP A 5 15.66 12.50 2.11
C ASP A 5 16.40 13.73 1.56
N GLU A 6 17.63 13.98 2.03
CA GLU A 6 18.49 15.06 1.53
C GLU A 6 18.81 14.94 0.02
N ARG A 7 18.43 13.82 -0.63
CA ARG A 7 18.51 13.64 -2.09
C ARG A 7 17.34 14.26 -2.88
N ARG A 8 16.31 14.82 -2.22
CA ARG A 8 15.23 15.60 -2.85
C ARG A 8 15.63 17.02 -3.26
N LYS A 9 16.91 17.34 -3.44
CA LYS A 9 17.34 18.74 -3.67
C LYS A 9 17.11 19.25 -5.09
N THR A 10 16.94 18.37 -6.08
CA THR A 10 16.76 18.78 -7.48
C THR A 10 15.52 18.11 -8.07
N GLY A 11 14.45 18.88 -8.27
CA GLY A 11 13.30 18.45 -9.07
C GLY A 11 13.66 18.34 -10.56
N ILE A 12 12.72 17.87 -11.37
CA ILE A 12 12.88 17.70 -12.81
C ILE A 12 12.15 18.82 -13.54
N ILE A 13 12.82 19.51 -14.44
CA ILE A 13 12.19 20.47 -15.36
C ILE A 13 11.79 19.71 -16.62
N PHE A 14 10.51 19.82 -17.01
CA PHE A 14 9.98 19.19 -18.21
C PHE A 14 9.92 20.22 -19.36
N GLU A 15 11.06 20.41 -20.03
CA GLU A 15 11.22 21.40 -21.10
C GLU A 15 10.15 21.24 -22.20
N GLY A 16 9.49 22.34 -22.58
CA GLY A 16 8.45 22.37 -23.60
C GLY A 16 7.06 21.86 -23.16
N VAL A 17 6.90 21.35 -21.93
CA VAL A 17 5.62 20.83 -21.43
C VAL A 17 4.84 21.93 -20.70
N LYS A 18 4.06 22.71 -21.46
CA LYS A 18 3.28 23.86 -20.94
C LYS A 18 2.43 23.56 -19.69
N ALA A 19 1.87 22.36 -19.58
CA ALA A 19 1.02 21.97 -18.45
C ALA A 19 1.78 21.89 -17.10
N LEU A 20 3.10 21.72 -17.14
CA LEU A 20 3.95 21.61 -15.95
C LEU A 20 4.77 22.88 -15.67
N GLY A 21 4.74 23.86 -16.59
CA GLY A 21 5.50 25.10 -16.47
C GLY A 21 7.02 24.88 -16.63
N GLU A 22 7.79 25.86 -16.17
CA GLU A 22 9.26 25.85 -16.23
C GLU A 22 9.90 25.55 -14.85
N GLU A 23 9.07 25.41 -13.81
CA GLU A 23 9.52 25.14 -12.44
C GLU A 23 9.86 23.66 -12.22
N PRO A 24 10.83 23.33 -11.35
CA PRO A 24 11.16 21.95 -11.02
C PRO A 24 9.99 21.18 -10.40
N VAL A 25 9.63 20.05 -11.00
CA VAL A 25 8.59 19.14 -10.51
C VAL A 25 9.22 18.03 -9.66
N PHE A 26 8.61 17.73 -8.52
CA PHE A 26 9.05 16.66 -7.61
C PHE A 26 8.12 15.46 -7.72
N LEU A 27 8.63 14.39 -8.34
CA LEU A 27 7.92 13.11 -8.46
C LEU A 27 8.64 12.05 -7.63
N ASN A 28 7.89 11.15 -7.03
CA ASN A 28 8.47 9.98 -6.36
C ASN A 28 8.89 8.95 -7.42
N GLY A 29 9.97 8.24 -7.14
CA GLY A 29 10.37 7.07 -7.94
C GLY A 29 9.37 5.92 -7.83
N GLU A 30 9.64 4.85 -8.57
CA GLU A 30 8.81 3.65 -8.55
C GLU A 30 8.87 2.94 -7.19
N THR A 31 7.72 2.41 -6.79
CA THR A 31 7.58 1.51 -5.65
C THR A 31 6.37 0.60 -5.86
N GLY A 32 6.44 -0.62 -5.31
CA GLY A 32 5.31 -1.56 -5.32
C GLY A 32 4.01 -1.01 -4.70
N ALA A 33 4.07 0.06 -3.89
CA ALA A 33 2.89 0.77 -3.39
C ALA A 33 2.06 1.46 -4.50
N GLN A 34 2.61 1.63 -5.70
CA GLN A 34 1.90 2.13 -6.88
C GLN A 34 1.09 1.01 -7.59
N SER A 35 1.22 -0.25 -7.17
CA SER A 35 0.36 -1.33 -7.64
C SER A 35 -1.06 -1.23 -7.06
N SER A 36 -2.06 -1.42 -7.92
CA SER A 36 -3.47 -1.32 -7.53
C SER A 36 -4.03 -2.60 -6.89
N ILE A 37 -3.30 -3.72 -6.92
CA ILE A 37 -3.77 -5.03 -6.43
C ILE A 37 -4.03 -4.99 -4.92
N MET A 38 -3.01 -4.65 -4.13
CA MET A 38 -3.14 -4.65 -2.67
C MET A 38 -4.15 -3.62 -2.15
N PRO A 39 -4.18 -2.36 -2.65
CA PRO A 39 -5.24 -1.40 -2.27
C PRO A 39 -6.65 -1.89 -2.61
N SER A 40 -6.82 -2.61 -3.73
CA SER A 40 -8.12 -3.18 -4.12
C SER A 40 -8.56 -4.27 -3.16
N LEU A 41 -7.66 -5.19 -2.79
CA LEU A 41 -7.94 -6.25 -1.83
C LEU A 41 -8.23 -5.70 -0.42
N VAL A 42 -7.44 -4.71 0.03
CA VAL A 42 -7.68 -4.00 1.29
C VAL A 42 -9.07 -3.38 1.32
N ALA A 43 -9.46 -2.71 0.23
CA ALA A 43 -10.78 -2.11 0.10
C ALA A 43 -11.90 -3.15 0.13
N ALA A 44 -11.77 -4.22 -0.66
CA ALA A 44 -12.80 -5.25 -0.79
C ALA A 44 -13.00 -6.06 0.50
N LEU A 45 -11.90 -6.52 1.10
CA LEU A 45 -11.90 -7.33 2.32
C LEU A 45 -12.06 -6.49 3.60
N GLY A 46 -12.21 -5.17 3.48
CA GLY A 46 -12.48 -4.30 4.63
C GLY A 46 -11.35 -4.25 5.66
N VAL A 47 -10.10 -4.42 5.21
CA VAL A 47 -8.91 -4.28 6.06
C VAL A 47 -8.68 -2.79 6.34
N LYS A 48 -8.44 -2.45 7.61
CA LYS A 48 -8.16 -1.09 8.06
C LYS A 48 -6.75 -1.03 8.66
N HIS A 49 -6.02 0.01 8.29
CA HIS A 49 -4.67 0.27 8.81
C HIS A 49 -4.72 1.52 9.70
N ALA A 50 -3.90 1.57 10.76
CA ALA A 50 -3.87 2.73 11.62
C ALA A 50 -3.42 3.98 10.85
N GLN A 51 -4.07 5.13 11.10
CA GLN A 51 -3.69 6.38 10.44
C GLN A 51 -2.30 6.81 10.91
N THR A 52 -1.33 6.75 10.01
CA THR A 52 0.08 7.03 10.26
C THR A 52 0.71 7.67 9.02
N GLY A 53 1.97 8.11 9.11
CA GLY A 53 2.70 8.57 7.92
C GLY A 53 2.81 7.51 6.81
N MET A 54 2.65 6.22 7.14
CA MET A 54 2.57 5.14 6.16
C MET A 54 1.29 5.21 5.33
N THR A 55 0.12 5.36 5.97
CA THR A 55 -1.16 5.45 5.26
C THR A 55 -1.27 6.73 4.45
N ASP A 56 -0.71 7.84 4.92
CA ASP A 56 -0.59 9.08 4.14
C ASP A 56 0.25 8.87 2.87
N TYR A 57 1.38 8.17 3.00
CA TYR A 57 2.25 7.83 1.87
C TYR A 57 1.54 6.92 0.86
N LEU A 58 0.86 5.86 1.32
CA LEU A 58 0.10 4.97 0.45
C LEU A 58 -1.01 5.70 -0.30
N ALA A 59 -1.72 6.62 0.37
CA ALA A 59 -2.72 7.47 -0.27
C ALA A 59 -2.12 8.37 -1.35
N ALA A 60 -0.91 8.90 -1.13
CA ALA A 60 -0.19 9.66 -2.15
C ALA A 60 0.23 8.77 -3.34
N MET A 61 0.61 7.51 -3.09
CA MET A 61 0.97 6.55 -4.15
C MET A 61 -0.21 6.16 -5.05
N GLU A 62 -1.45 6.22 -4.55
CA GLU A 62 -2.62 6.03 -5.41
C GLU A 62 -2.66 7.04 -6.55
N ASN A 63 -2.12 8.26 -6.41
CA ASN A 63 -2.08 9.24 -7.50
C ASN A 63 -1.18 8.83 -8.68
N TYR A 64 -0.31 7.85 -8.48
CA TYR A 64 0.55 7.27 -9.51
C TYR A 64 -0.11 6.09 -10.24
N MET A 65 -1.32 5.68 -9.85
CA MET A 65 -2.08 4.62 -10.52
C MET A 65 -2.89 5.17 -11.70
N PRO A 66 -3.16 4.35 -12.74
CA PRO A 66 -4.10 4.70 -13.80
C PRO A 66 -5.46 5.15 -13.26
N VAL A 67 -6.10 6.11 -13.93
CA VAL A 67 -7.39 6.71 -13.51
C VAL A 67 -8.43 5.63 -13.18
N GLY A 68 -8.65 4.68 -14.10
CA GLY A 68 -9.64 3.61 -13.89
C GLY A 68 -9.35 2.73 -12.67
N HIS A 69 -8.09 2.50 -12.34
CA HIS A 69 -7.73 1.73 -11.14
C HIS A 69 -8.05 2.50 -9.86
N ARG A 70 -7.76 3.80 -9.83
CA ARG A 70 -8.10 4.69 -8.70
C ARG A 70 -9.60 4.74 -8.48
N GLU A 71 -10.36 4.86 -9.57
CA GLU A 71 -11.82 4.88 -9.54
C GLU A 71 -12.39 3.55 -9.04
N PHE A 72 -11.85 2.42 -9.51
CA PHE A 72 -12.21 1.11 -9.02
C PHE A 72 -11.98 0.97 -7.51
N ILE A 73 -10.78 1.30 -7.02
CA ILE A 73 -10.46 1.23 -5.58
C ILE A 73 -11.42 2.11 -4.76
N ARG A 74 -11.69 3.33 -5.22
CA ARG A 74 -12.61 4.27 -4.55
C ARG A 74 -14.05 3.75 -4.55
N ALA A 75 -14.51 3.17 -5.66
CA ALA A 75 -15.83 2.57 -5.75
C ALA A 75 -15.96 1.38 -4.78
N THR A 76 -14.96 0.50 -4.75
CA THR A 76 -14.91 -0.64 -3.84
C THR A 76 -14.94 -0.19 -2.37
N ARG A 77 -14.18 0.86 -1.98
CA ARG A 77 -14.22 1.41 -0.62
C ARG A 77 -15.57 1.99 -0.21
N ARG A 78 -16.31 2.59 -1.15
CA ARG A 78 -17.65 3.15 -0.92
C ARG A 78 -18.75 2.09 -0.95
N GLY A 79 -18.48 0.96 -1.58
CA GLY A 79 -19.40 -0.15 -1.74
C GLY A 79 -19.61 -0.95 -0.43
N PRO A 80 -20.44 -2.01 -0.50
CA PRO A 80 -20.62 -2.91 0.61
C PRO A 80 -19.31 -3.64 0.96
N SER A 81 -19.02 -3.77 2.26
CA SER A 81 -17.85 -4.48 2.75
C SER A 81 -18.08 -6.00 2.75
N ILE A 82 -17.14 -6.76 2.15
CA ILE A 82 -17.17 -8.23 2.19
C ILE A 82 -17.07 -8.70 3.65
N ARG A 83 -16.18 -8.12 4.45
CA ARG A 83 -16.02 -8.48 5.86
C ARG A 83 -17.32 -8.33 6.65
N GLU A 84 -18.03 -7.22 6.46
CA GLU A 84 -19.30 -6.99 7.15
C GLU A 84 -20.41 -7.93 6.64
N PHE A 85 -20.41 -8.26 5.35
CA PHE A 85 -21.30 -9.27 4.79
C PHE A 85 -21.06 -10.65 5.43
N VAL A 86 -19.80 -11.11 5.48
CA VAL A 86 -19.41 -12.40 6.08
C VAL A 86 -19.78 -12.45 7.56
N ARG A 87 -19.44 -11.40 8.31
CA ARG A 87 -19.81 -11.27 9.73
C ARG A 87 -21.32 -11.35 9.95
N ARG A 88 -22.11 -10.75 9.06
CA ARG A 88 -23.59 -10.72 9.18
C ARG A 88 -24.23 -12.07 8.90
N ILE A 89 -23.74 -12.81 7.91
CA ILE A 89 -24.32 -14.13 7.58
C ILE A 89 -23.88 -15.21 8.56
N GLY A 90 -22.70 -15.06 9.19
CA GLY A 90 -22.22 -15.94 10.25
C GLY A 90 -22.05 -17.41 9.86
N VAL A 91 -21.91 -17.71 8.57
CA VAL A 91 -21.76 -19.09 8.07
C VAL A 91 -20.30 -19.51 8.23
N PRO A 92 -19.97 -20.56 9.00
CA PRO A 92 -18.59 -20.94 9.29
C PRO A 92 -17.71 -21.13 8.06
N ALA A 93 -18.21 -21.88 7.06
CA ALA A 93 -17.46 -22.12 5.82
C ALA A 93 -17.14 -20.82 5.05
N VAL A 94 -18.02 -19.81 5.09
CA VAL A 94 -17.77 -18.52 4.42
C VAL A 94 -16.79 -17.66 5.25
N THR A 95 -16.90 -17.73 6.58
CA THR A 95 -15.93 -17.11 7.50
C THR A 95 -14.53 -17.69 7.31
N ASP A 96 -14.42 -19.01 7.16
CA ASP A 96 -13.18 -19.71 6.85
C ASP A 96 -12.58 -19.20 5.54
N THR A 97 -13.34 -19.20 4.43
CA THR A 97 -12.86 -18.69 3.13
C THR A 97 -12.42 -17.22 3.19
N TYR A 98 -13.12 -16.38 3.94
CA TYR A 98 -12.71 -14.99 4.16
C TYR A 98 -11.37 -14.91 4.92
N ASN A 99 -11.22 -15.71 5.97
CA ASN A 99 -9.98 -15.77 6.75
C ASN A 99 -8.82 -16.31 5.89
N GLU A 100 -9.04 -17.30 5.04
CA GLU A 100 -8.04 -17.81 4.08
C GLU A 100 -7.56 -16.72 3.13
N CYS A 101 -8.45 -15.86 2.62
CA CYS A 101 -8.06 -14.72 1.80
C CYS A 101 -7.13 -13.75 2.55
N LEU A 102 -7.34 -13.53 3.85
CA LEU A 102 -6.44 -12.71 4.67
C LEU A 102 -5.09 -13.40 4.89
N GLU A 103 -5.07 -14.71 5.04
CA GLU A 103 -3.82 -15.47 5.19
C GLU A 103 -2.99 -15.42 3.90
N GLU A 104 -3.61 -15.56 2.72
CA GLU A 104 -2.91 -15.39 1.43
C GLU A 104 -2.36 -13.97 1.24
N MET A 105 -3.14 -12.95 1.61
CA MET A 105 -2.64 -11.57 1.62
C MET A 105 -1.45 -11.38 2.56
N ASN A 106 -1.49 -11.99 3.74
CA ASN A 106 -0.41 -11.94 4.72
C ASN A 106 0.83 -12.71 4.23
N ALA A 107 0.66 -13.88 3.60
CA ALA A 107 1.72 -14.65 2.98
C ALA A 107 2.43 -13.83 1.89
N PHE A 108 1.68 -13.17 1.01
CA PHE A 108 2.22 -12.24 0.02
C PHE A 108 3.04 -11.11 0.69
N ARG A 109 2.50 -10.45 1.72
CA ARG A 109 3.19 -9.35 2.44
C ARG A 109 4.48 -9.83 3.12
N ARG A 110 4.47 -11.02 3.71
CA ARG A 110 5.66 -11.63 4.34
C ARG A 110 6.72 -12.02 3.33
N GLN A 111 6.32 -12.59 2.19
CA GLN A 111 7.25 -12.88 1.09
C GLN A 111 7.87 -11.59 0.55
N HIS A 112 7.06 -10.54 0.37
CA HIS A 112 7.55 -9.24 -0.06
C HIS A 112 8.53 -8.62 0.95
N LEU A 113 8.25 -8.73 2.25
CA LEU A 113 9.19 -8.32 3.31
C LEU A 113 10.50 -9.11 3.26
N SER A 114 10.45 -10.43 3.05
CA SER A 114 11.64 -11.26 2.88
C SER A 114 12.50 -10.80 1.70
N PHE A 115 11.88 -10.47 0.56
CA PHE A 115 12.59 -9.91 -0.58
C PHE A 115 13.18 -8.53 -0.30
N ALA A 116 12.46 -7.66 0.40
CA ALA A 116 12.99 -6.36 0.79
C ALA A 116 14.21 -6.50 1.72
N ILE A 117 14.22 -7.50 2.61
CA ILE A 117 15.39 -7.84 3.42
C ILE A 117 16.56 -8.31 2.55
N GLU A 118 16.33 -9.30 1.69
CA GLU A 118 17.38 -9.99 0.94
C GLU A 118 18.03 -9.11 -0.14
N TYR A 119 17.21 -8.35 -0.87
CA TYR A 119 17.66 -7.59 -2.03
C TYR A 119 17.98 -6.13 -1.72
N ILE A 120 17.47 -5.56 -0.63
CA ILE A 120 17.72 -4.15 -0.27
C ILE A 120 18.51 -4.08 1.03
N HIS A 121 17.92 -4.50 2.15
CA HIS A 121 18.49 -4.27 3.48
C HIS A 121 19.87 -4.93 3.67
N LYS A 122 20.05 -6.17 3.21
CA LYS A 122 21.34 -6.87 3.31
C LYS A 122 22.40 -6.34 2.34
N ARG A 123 22.00 -5.64 1.28
CA ARG A 123 22.89 -5.22 0.18
C ARG A 123 23.38 -3.79 0.33
N MET A 124 22.68 -2.97 1.12
CA MET A 124 22.94 -1.54 1.26
C MET A 124 22.80 -1.13 2.73
N PRO A 125 23.72 -0.32 3.29
CA PRO A 125 23.61 0.16 4.66
C PRO A 125 22.50 1.21 4.83
N ASN A 126 21.91 1.70 3.74
CA ASN A 126 20.87 2.71 3.75
C ASN A 126 19.49 2.11 4.14
N PRO A 127 18.85 2.58 5.24
CA PRO A 127 17.55 2.06 5.67
C PRO A 127 16.36 2.62 4.87
N ILE A 128 16.59 3.53 3.93
CA ILE A 128 15.55 4.23 3.16
C ILE A 128 15.30 3.49 1.84
N GLY A 129 14.04 3.09 1.63
CA GLY A 129 13.61 2.46 0.37
C GLY A 129 13.53 3.46 -0.79
N THR A 130 13.33 2.99 -2.02
CA THR A 130 13.24 3.84 -3.23
C THR A 130 12.15 4.93 -3.14
N GLY A 131 11.08 4.64 -2.40
CA GLY A 131 10.00 5.58 -2.09
C GLY A 131 10.32 6.63 -1.01
N GLY A 132 11.53 6.63 -0.42
CA GLY A 132 11.89 7.55 0.67
C GLY A 132 11.35 7.13 2.05
N THR A 133 11.05 5.85 2.25
CA THR A 133 10.30 5.36 3.42
C THR A 133 11.12 4.41 4.30
N PRO A 134 10.84 4.33 5.62
CA PRO A 134 11.36 3.28 6.49
C PRO A 134 10.63 1.94 6.22
N PHE A 135 10.87 1.39 5.03
CA PHE A 135 10.05 0.34 4.41
C PHE A 135 9.96 -0.91 5.26
N MET A 136 11.03 -1.30 5.96
CA MET A 136 11.05 -2.47 6.84
C MET A 136 9.95 -2.42 7.92
N LYS A 137 9.83 -1.30 8.63
CA LYS A 137 8.81 -1.11 9.66
C LYS A 137 7.41 -1.16 9.06
N TRP A 138 7.21 -0.48 7.93
CA TRP A 138 5.91 -0.35 7.30
C TRP A 138 5.42 -1.68 6.72
N LEU A 139 6.29 -2.44 6.08
CA LEU A 139 5.96 -3.75 5.52
C LEU A 139 5.56 -4.75 6.63
N SER A 140 6.27 -4.77 7.75
CA SER A 140 5.89 -5.60 8.90
C SER A 140 4.54 -5.21 9.47
N LEU A 141 4.29 -3.91 9.69
CA LEU A 141 3.01 -3.41 10.21
C LEU A 141 1.84 -3.78 9.30
N LEU A 142 2.01 -3.63 7.98
CA LEU A 142 0.98 -4.02 7.02
C LEU A 142 0.66 -5.52 7.13
N ALA A 143 1.66 -6.40 7.25
CA ALA A 143 1.43 -7.83 7.40
C ALA A 143 0.67 -8.16 8.71
N GLU A 144 1.09 -7.56 9.83
CA GLU A 144 0.48 -7.76 11.15
C GLU A 144 -0.97 -7.24 11.21
N GLU A 145 -1.23 -6.04 10.71
CA GLU A 145 -2.57 -5.46 10.72
C GLU A 145 -3.56 -6.23 9.82
N THR A 146 -3.10 -6.89 8.74
CA THR A 146 -3.97 -7.74 7.90
C THR A 146 -4.62 -8.85 8.72
N ILE A 147 -3.84 -9.61 9.48
CA ILE A 147 -4.35 -10.79 10.20
C ILE A 147 -5.22 -10.42 11.40
N GLN A 148 -5.10 -9.20 11.92
CA GLN A 148 -6.00 -8.67 12.96
C GLN A 148 -7.46 -8.52 12.49
N HIS A 149 -7.70 -8.58 11.17
CA HIS A 149 -9.04 -8.45 10.60
C HIS A 149 -9.79 -9.77 10.44
N ARG A 150 -9.18 -10.88 10.85
CA ARG A 150 -9.84 -12.19 10.90
C ARG A 150 -11.11 -12.13 11.73
N LEU A 151 -12.06 -12.96 11.35
CA LEU A 151 -13.30 -13.16 12.09
C LEU A 151 -13.17 -14.44 12.93
N PRO A 152 -13.77 -14.47 14.12
CA PRO A 152 -13.81 -15.69 14.94
C PRO A 152 -14.63 -16.77 14.24
N LEU A 153 -14.24 -18.02 14.46
CA LEU A 153 -15.00 -19.21 14.08
C LEU A 153 -15.85 -19.70 15.24
#